data_AF-A0A4S4BTR8-F1
#
_entry.id   AF-A0A4S4BTR8-F1
#
_cell.length_a   1.000
_cell.length_b   1.000
_cell.length_c   1.000
_cell.angle_alpha   90.00
_cell.angle_beta   90.00
_cell.angle_gamma   90.00
#
_symmetry.space_group_name_H-M   'P 1'
#
loop_
_entity.id
_entity.type
_entity.pdbx_description
1 polymer ?
#
loop_
_entity_poly.entity_id
_entity_poly.type
_entity_poly.pdbx_seq_one_letter_code
_entity_poly.pdbx_strand_id
1 'polypeptide(L)'
;MILIARDKTKPLEKLRWSKAGLKLLDGAVSAAPQDGMIRILRGKAAYKLPEKHFHRAHTAIEDYTFLIEREMHKEGFLENEIYLQLVYELGEVYCRIGQNQSAAMCWKRLMNQTLDPDFLHLLKLKLKNLEGKPAVEHIPNTESITSILIRRTVTAAGNALQSWAEEQKK
;
A
#
# COMPACT_ATOMS: atom_id res chain seq x y z
N MET A 1 16.25 2.26 -3.72
CA MET A 1 16.28 0.93 -3.06
C MET A 1 15.06 0.06 -3.38
N ILE A 2 13.87 0.62 -3.65
CA ILE A 2 12.70 -0.18 -4.06
C ILE A 2 12.92 -0.93 -5.38
N LEU A 3 13.57 -0.31 -6.35
CA LEU A 3 13.94 -1.00 -7.61
C LEU A 3 14.89 -2.19 -7.37
N ILE A 4 15.83 -2.06 -6.43
CA ILE A 4 16.67 -3.20 -6.03
C ILE A 4 15.80 -4.33 -5.47
N ALA A 5 14.81 -4.01 -4.63
CA ALA A 5 13.90 -5.01 -4.09
C ALA A 5 13.11 -5.76 -5.18
N ARG A 6 12.68 -5.06 -6.24
CA ARG A 6 11.98 -5.66 -7.39
C ARG A 6 12.83 -6.76 -8.04
N ASP A 7 14.12 -6.48 -8.22
CA ASP A 7 15.03 -7.34 -8.98
C ASP A 7 15.60 -8.51 -8.16
N LYS A 8 15.33 -8.55 -6.85
CA LYS A 8 15.74 -9.67 -5.99
C LYS A 8 14.85 -10.87 -6.22
N THR A 9 15.37 -12.08 -6.01
CA THR A 9 14.58 -13.32 -6.07
C THR A 9 14.23 -13.85 -4.69
N LYS A 10 15.14 -13.70 -3.72
CA LYS A 10 14.97 -14.17 -2.34
C LYS A 10 13.97 -13.31 -1.56
N PRO A 11 12.92 -13.89 -0.94
CA PRO A 11 11.89 -13.12 -0.23
C PRO A 11 12.42 -12.21 0.90
N LEU A 12 13.37 -12.69 1.70
CA LEU A 12 13.95 -11.89 2.78
C LEU A 12 14.77 -10.69 2.26
N GLU A 13 15.48 -10.85 1.14
CA GLU A 13 16.18 -9.74 0.50
C GLU A 13 15.19 -8.73 -0.09
N LYS A 14 14.11 -9.20 -0.75
CA LYS A 14 13.03 -8.32 -1.22
C LYS A 14 12.48 -7.48 -0.07
N LEU A 15 12.10 -8.13 1.04
CA LEU A 15 11.54 -7.46 2.21
C LEU A 15 12.52 -6.41 2.77
N ARG A 16 13.79 -6.77 2.95
CA ARG A 16 14.83 -5.85 3.46
C ARG A 16 14.96 -4.60 2.58
N TRP A 17 15.12 -4.78 1.27
CA TRP A 17 15.31 -3.67 0.34
C TRP A 17 14.05 -2.84 0.15
N SER A 18 12.86 -3.45 0.20
CA SER A 18 11.59 -2.73 0.19
C SER A 18 11.47 -1.83 1.42
N LYS A 19 11.73 -2.35 2.63
CA LYS A 19 11.71 -1.54 3.86
C LYS A 19 12.71 -0.38 3.82
N ALA A 20 13.94 -0.64 3.34
CA ALA A 20 14.95 0.41 3.20
C ALA A 20 14.52 1.49 2.20
N GLY A 21 13.93 1.10 1.07
CA GLY A 21 13.42 2.05 0.08
C GLY A 21 12.23 2.86 0.56
N LEU A 22 11.30 2.24 1.28
CA LEU A 22 10.18 2.95 1.90
C LEU A 22 10.66 3.99 2.91
N LYS A 23 11.64 3.65 3.76
CA LYS A 23 12.22 4.61 4.72
C LYS A 23 12.81 5.84 4.02
N LEU A 24 13.45 5.66 2.87
CA LEU A 24 13.98 6.79 2.08
C LEU A 24 12.85 7.67 1.51
N LEU A 25 11.79 7.06 0.99
CA LEU A 25 10.64 7.81 0.47
C LEU A 25 9.89 8.55 1.59
N ASP A 26 9.76 7.93 2.76
CA ASP A 26 9.19 8.58 3.95
C ASP A 26 10.00 9.81 4.35
N GLY A 27 11.34 9.70 4.35
CA GLY A 27 12.24 10.82 4.61
C GLY A 27 12.14 11.91 3.53
N ALA A 28 12.01 11.54 2.26
CA ALA A 28 11.88 12.49 1.16
C ALA A 28 10.58 13.31 1.25
N VAL A 29 9.43 12.66 1.51
CA VAL A 29 8.17 13.39 1.71
C VAL A 29 8.23 14.24 2.99
N SER A 30 8.89 13.76 4.05
CA SER A 30 9.06 14.55 5.27
C SER A 30 9.90 15.82 5.03
N ALA A 31 10.91 15.75 4.18
CA ALA A 31 11.76 16.89 3.82
C ALA A 31 11.09 17.87 2.84
N ALA A 32 10.26 17.37 1.92
CA ALA A 32 9.58 18.16 0.92
C ALA A 32 8.08 17.76 0.81
N PRO A 33 7.25 18.08 1.81
CA PRO A 33 5.88 17.58 1.91
C PRO A 33 4.92 18.11 0.85
N GLN A 34 5.31 19.16 0.13
CA GLN A 34 4.51 19.78 -0.94
C GLN A 34 4.97 19.36 -2.35
N ASP A 35 6.03 18.55 -2.44
CA ASP A 35 6.50 18.01 -3.71
C ASP A 35 5.61 16.83 -4.11
N GLY A 36 4.78 17.05 -5.14
CA GLY A 36 3.86 16.04 -5.59
C GLY A 36 4.54 14.88 -6.34
N MET A 37 5.71 15.08 -6.94
CA MET A 37 6.42 13.99 -7.61
C MET A 37 6.92 12.96 -6.59
N ILE A 38 7.47 13.43 -5.47
CA ILE A 38 7.90 12.56 -4.37
C ILE A 38 6.70 11.79 -3.79
N ARG A 39 5.54 12.46 -3.65
CA ARG A 39 4.30 11.81 -3.18
C ARG A 39 3.75 10.79 -4.18
N ILE A 40 3.84 11.02 -5.50
CA ILE A 40 3.49 10.02 -6.51
C ILE A 40 4.36 8.78 -6.30
N LEU A 41 5.68 8.96 -6.17
CA LEU A 41 6.62 7.84 -5.98
C LEU A 41 6.32 7.05 -4.70
N ARG A 42 6.09 7.74 -3.58
CA ARG A 42 5.77 7.10 -2.29
C ARG A 42 4.42 6.40 -2.34
N GLY A 43 3.39 7.05 -2.88
CA GLY A 43 2.05 6.49 -3.03
C GLY A 43 2.03 5.24 -3.93
N LYS A 44 2.65 5.30 -5.11
CA LYS A 44 2.76 4.16 -6.04
C LYS A 44 3.53 2.99 -5.41
N ALA A 45 4.62 3.29 -4.71
CA ALA A 45 5.38 2.27 -3.99
C ALA A 45 4.55 1.61 -2.88
N ALA A 46 3.85 2.41 -2.07
CA ALA A 46 2.97 1.93 -1.01
C ALA A 46 1.81 1.10 -1.55
N TYR A 47 1.18 1.55 -2.64
CA TYR A 47 0.07 0.87 -3.32
C TYR A 47 0.46 -0.52 -3.83
N LYS A 48 1.69 -0.74 -4.28
CA LYS A 48 2.12 -2.06 -4.80
C LYS A 48 2.45 -3.09 -3.72
N LEU A 49 2.46 -2.70 -2.44
CA LEU A 49 2.88 -3.58 -1.37
C LEU A 49 1.71 -4.32 -0.70
N PRO A 50 1.90 -5.59 -0.30
CA PRO A 50 0.89 -6.33 0.43
C PRO A 50 0.60 -5.69 1.80
N GLU A 51 -0.66 -5.30 2.01
CA GLU A 51 -1.08 -4.60 3.23
C GLU A 51 -0.77 -5.39 4.51
N LYS A 52 -0.97 -6.72 4.47
CA LYS A 52 -0.71 -7.65 5.56
C LYS A 52 0.71 -7.59 6.15
N HIS A 53 1.70 -7.20 5.37
CA HIS A 53 3.11 -7.21 5.78
C HIS A 53 3.72 -5.83 5.96
N PHE A 54 3.18 -4.84 5.25
CA PHE A 54 3.78 -3.51 5.17
C PHE A 54 2.95 -2.44 5.87
N HIS A 55 1.63 -2.62 5.97
CA HIS A 55 0.71 -1.64 6.56
C HIS A 55 0.86 -0.24 5.92
N ARG A 56 0.73 -0.17 4.59
CA ARG A 56 1.03 1.05 3.79
C ARG A 56 -0.18 1.60 3.04
N ALA A 57 -1.35 1.00 3.19
CA ALA A 57 -2.59 1.52 2.62
C ALA A 57 -2.84 2.98 3.03
N HIS A 58 -2.68 3.31 4.32
CA HIS A 58 -2.84 4.69 4.80
C HIS A 58 -1.87 5.67 4.14
N THR A 59 -0.60 5.28 3.92
CA THR A 59 0.38 6.12 3.22
C THR A 59 -0.03 6.36 1.77
N ALA A 60 -0.50 5.32 1.07
CA ALA A 60 -1.00 5.48 -0.30
C ALA A 60 -2.25 6.37 -0.36
N ILE A 61 -3.17 6.23 0.60
CA ILE A 61 -4.37 7.08 0.72
C ILE A 61 -3.97 8.53 0.93
N GLU A 62 -3.06 8.82 1.87
CA GLU A 62 -2.57 10.18 2.14
C GLU A 62 -1.99 10.83 0.88
N ASP A 63 -1.07 10.14 0.21
CA ASP A 63 -0.39 10.68 -0.97
C ASP A 63 -1.34 10.86 -2.15
N TYR A 64 -2.20 9.88 -2.42
CA TYR A 64 -3.13 9.97 -3.54
C TYR A 64 -4.20 11.04 -3.29
N THR A 65 -4.71 11.15 -2.08
CA THR A 65 -5.69 12.19 -1.72
C THR A 65 -5.08 13.57 -1.90
N PHE A 66 -3.86 13.81 -1.39
CA PHE A 66 -3.14 15.06 -1.60
C PHE A 66 -3.00 15.44 -3.08
N LEU A 67 -2.63 14.47 -3.92
CA LEU A 67 -2.43 14.71 -5.35
C LEU A 67 -3.75 14.98 -6.07
N ILE A 68 -4.79 14.18 -5.80
CA ILE A 68 -6.11 14.31 -6.40
C ILE A 68 -6.74 15.65 -6.03
N GLU A 69 -6.62 16.09 -4.77
CA GLU A 69 -7.13 17.38 -4.31
C GLU A 69 -6.46 18.55 -5.04
N ARG A 70 -5.13 18.52 -5.20
CA ARG A 70 -4.42 19.56 -5.96
C ARG A 70 -4.86 19.64 -7.42
N GLU A 71 -5.08 18.51 -8.08
CA GLU A 71 -5.62 18.51 -9.44
C GLU A 71 -7.02 19.13 -9.50
N MET A 72 -7.89 18.83 -8.51
CA MET A 72 -9.22 19.43 -8.43
C MET A 72 -9.18 20.95 -8.29
N HIS A 73 -8.20 21.46 -7.55
CA HIS A 73 -7.99 22.89 -7.36
C HIS A 73 -7.24 23.58 -8.51
N LYS A 74 -6.90 22.84 -9.58
CA LYS A 74 -6.07 23.33 -10.72
C LYS A 74 -4.68 23.81 -10.30
N GLU A 75 -4.19 23.32 -9.17
CA GLU A 75 -2.84 23.57 -8.63
C GLU A 75 -1.91 22.37 -8.87
N GLY A 76 -2.43 21.37 -9.56
CA GLY A 76 -1.75 20.13 -9.87
C GLY A 76 -0.94 20.16 -11.16
N PHE A 77 -0.28 19.04 -11.44
CA PHE A 77 0.57 18.82 -12.62
C PHE A 77 0.33 17.46 -13.29
N LEU A 78 -0.64 16.69 -12.81
CA LEU A 78 -0.93 15.36 -13.32
C LEU A 78 -1.58 15.46 -14.70
N GLU A 79 -1.10 14.61 -15.59
CA GLU A 79 -1.81 14.30 -16.81
C GLU A 79 -3.13 13.59 -16.48
N ASN A 80 -4.15 13.79 -17.31
CA ASN A 80 -5.49 13.25 -17.07
C ASN A 80 -5.48 11.72 -16.86
N GLU A 81 -4.67 10.99 -17.64
CA GLU A 81 -4.52 9.53 -17.48
C GLU A 81 -3.99 9.16 -16.09
N ILE A 82 -2.94 9.86 -15.62
CA ILE A 82 -2.36 9.62 -14.30
C ILE A 82 -3.38 9.95 -13.21
N TYR A 83 -4.10 11.06 -13.34
CA TYR A 83 -5.15 11.44 -12.40
C TYR A 83 -6.25 10.35 -12.32
N LEU A 84 -6.77 9.88 -13.45
CA LEU A 84 -7.78 8.81 -13.48
C LEU A 84 -7.25 7.52 -12.84
N GLN A 85 -5.98 7.18 -13.13
CA GLN A 85 -5.32 6.03 -12.53
C GLN A 85 -5.20 6.17 -11.01
N LEU A 86 -4.82 7.34 -10.48
CA LEU A 86 -4.72 7.54 -9.03
C LEU A 86 -6.07 7.41 -8.34
N VAL A 87 -7.15 7.96 -8.90
CA VAL A 87 -8.50 7.83 -8.34
C VAL A 87 -8.94 6.36 -8.35
N TYR A 88 -8.61 5.60 -9.41
CA TYR A 88 -8.94 4.18 -9.51
C TYR A 88 -8.20 3.37 -8.43
N GLU A 89 -6.89 3.57 -8.34
CA GLU A 89 -6.03 2.88 -7.38
C GLU A 89 -6.40 3.25 -5.95
N LEU A 90 -6.78 4.51 -5.68
CA LEU A 90 -7.28 4.93 -4.37
C LEU A 90 -8.51 4.12 -3.95
N GLY A 91 -9.46 3.90 -4.87
CA GLY A 91 -10.60 3.03 -4.62
C GLY A 91 -10.19 1.59 -4.27
N GLU A 92 -9.17 1.06 -4.95
CA GLU A 92 -8.61 -0.25 -4.60
C GLU A 92 -7.96 -0.27 -3.22
N VAL A 93 -7.21 0.77 -2.84
CA VAL A 93 -6.60 0.86 -1.51
C VAL A 93 -7.66 0.89 -0.42
N TYR A 94 -8.72 1.71 -0.58
CA TYR A 94 -9.85 1.72 0.34
C TYR A 94 -10.50 0.35 0.48
N CYS A 95 -10.74 -0.34 -0.65
CA CYS A 95 -11.30 -1.69 -0.64
C CYS A 95 -10.40 -2.69 0.11
N ARG A 96 -9.07 -2.57 -0.01
CA ARG A 96 -8.10 -3.47 0.67
C ARG A 96 -8.12 -3.36 2.19
N ILE A 97 -8.55 -2.22 2.73
CA ILE A 97 -8.68 -1.99 4.18
C ILE A 97 -10.14 -1.98 4.65
N GLY A 98 -11.07 -2.45 3.82
CA GLY A 98 -12.47 -2.62 4.17
C GLY A 98 -13.28 -1.32 4.13
N GLN A 99 -12.72 -0.21 3.65
CA GLN A 99 -13.47 1.05 3.47
C GLN A 99 -14.27 1.02 2.17
N ASN A 100 -15.28 0.15 2.12
CA ASN A 100 -16.06 -0.13 0.92
C ASN A 100 -16.83 1.11 0.41
N GLN A 101 -17.37 1.93 1.31
CA GLN A 101 -18.07 3.16 0.91
C GLN A 101 -17.15 4.15 0.20
N SER A 102 -15.96 4.41 0.77
CA SER A 102 -14.94 5.28 0.16
C SER A 102 -14.48 4.74 -1.19
N ALA A 103 -14.27 3.42 -1.30
CA ALA A 103 -13.93 2.77 -2.56
C ALA A 103 -15.00 3.01 -3.64
N ALA A 104 -16.28 2.82 -3.28
CA ALA A 104 -17.40 3.04 -4.20
C ALA A 104 -17.49 4.51 -4.65
N MET A 105 -17.20 5.48 -3.79
CA MET A 105 -17.18 6.90 -4.16
C MET A 105 -16.11 7.21 -5.21
N CYS A 106 -14.91 6.65 -5.07
CA CYS A 106 -13.84 6.79 -6.06
C CYS A 106 -14.27 6.28 -7.45
N TRP A 107 -14.84 5.07 -7.51
CA TRP A 107 -15.22 4.47 -8.80
C TRP A 107 -16.46 5.13 -9.42
N LYS A 108 -17.44 5.57 -8.61
CA LYS A 108 -18.57 6.37 -9.11
C LYS A 108 -18.11 7.70 -9.70
N ARG A 109 -17.14 8.36 -9.08
CA ARG A 109 -16.53 9.58 -9.61
C ARG A 109 -15.92 9.35 -11.00
N LEU A 110 -15.17 8.25 -11.17
CA LEU A 110 -14.56 7.90 -12.45
C LEU A 110 -15.58 7.64 -13.55
N MET A 111 -16.71 7.00 -13.24
CA MET A 111 -17.77 6.75 -14.23
C MET A 111 -18.33 8.04 -14.85
N ASN A 112 -18.26 9.16 -14.14
CA ASN A 112 -18.70 10.47 -14.64
C ASN A 112 -17.61 11.20 -15.44
N GLN A 113 -16.38 10.67 -15.48
CA GLN A 113 -15.20 11.33 -16.04
C GLN A 113 -14.59 10.58 -17.23
N THR A 114 -15.05 9.36 -17.52
CA THR A 114 -14.56 8.54 -18.64
C THR A 114 -15.69 8.16 -19.59
N LEU A 115 -15.36 8.09 -20.88
CA LEU A 115 -16.24 7.58 -21.95
C LEU A 115 -15.76 6.22 -22.48
N ASP A 116 -14.62 5.72 -22.00
CA ASP A 116 -14.07 4.44 -22.43
C ASP A 116 -14.99 3.28 -21.98
N PRO A 117 -15.60 2.52 -22.92
CA PRO A 117 -16.51 1.43 -22.60
C PRO A 117 -15.88 0.33 -21.74
N ASP A 118 -14.61 -0.01 -21.98
CA ASP A 118 -13.91 -1.07 -21.26
C ASP A 118 -13.64 -0.65 -19.82
N PHE A 119 -13.21 0.60 -19.64
CA PHE A 119 -13.02 1.14 -18.30
C PHE A 119 -14.34 1.28 -17.53
N LEU A 120 -15.42 1.72 -18.19
CA LEU A 120 -16.75 1.75 -17.59
C LEU A 120 -17.23 0.35 -17.17
N HIS A 121 -16.96 -0.68 -17.98
CA HIS A 121 -17.27 -2.06 -17.64
C HIS A 121 -16.50 -2.51 -16.39
N LEU A 122 -15.19 -2.24 -16.33
CA LEU A 122 -14.36 -2.52 -15.16
C LEU A 122 -14.89 -1.85 -13.88
N LEU A 123 -15.27 -0.57 -13.96
CA LEU A 123 -15.82 0.17 -12.82
C LEU A 123 -17.15 -0.42 -12.34
N LYS A 124 -18.03 -0.85 -13.25
CA LYS A 124 -19.28 -1.54 -12.90
C LYS A 124 -19.01 -2.86 -12.18
N LEU A 125 -18.03 -3.65 -12.65
CA LEU A 125 -17.63 -4.89 -11.96
C LEU A 125 -17.11 -4.62 -10.55
N LYS A 126 -16.27 -3.59 -10.39
CA LYS A 126 -15.75 -3.16 -9.08
C LYS A 126 -16.87 -2.77 -8.12
N LEU A 127 -17.85 -1.99 -8.58
CA LEU A 127 -19.00 -1.59 -7.77
C LEU A 127 -19.90 -2.78 -7.41
N LYS A 128 -20.16 -3.68 -8.36
CA LYS A 128 -20.93 -4.91 -8.11
C LYS A 128 -20.31 -5.77 -7.01
N ASN A 129 -18.98 -5.86 -6.97
CA ASN A 129 -18.27 -6.59 -5.91
C ASN A 129 -18.42 -5.98 -4.50
N LEU A 130 -18.91 -4.74 -4.40
CA LEU A 130 -19.21 -4.07 -3.12
C LEU A 130 -20.70 -4.16 -2.74
N GLU A 131 -21.57 -4.65 -3.61
CA GLU A 131 -22.99 -4.78 -3.31
C GLU A 131 -23.22 -5.72 -2.12
N GLY A 132 -24.04 -5.27 -1.16
CA GLY A 132 -24.32 -6.02 0.07
C GLY A 132 -23.21 -6.00 1.12
N LYS A 133 -22.02 -5.44 0.83
CA LYS A 133 -20.97 -5.26 1.84
C LYS A 133 -21.28 -4.08 2.77
N PRO A 134 -20.87 -4.15 4.05
CA PRO A 134 -20.99 -3.01 4.95
C PRO A 134 -20.10 -1.85 4.47
N ALA A 135 -20.49 -0.63 4.84
CA ALA A 135 -19.75 0.59 4.48
C ALA A 135 -18.28 0.54 4.94
N VAL A 136 -18.05 -0.02 6.13
CA VAL A 136 -16.75 -0.36 6.68
C VAL A 136 -16.77 -1.82 7.12
N GLU A 137 -15.85 -2.61 6.58
CA GLU A 137 -15.66 -4.03 6.89
C GLU A 137 -14.41 -4.20 7.76
N HIS A 138 -14.50 -4.99 8.82
CA HIS A 138 -13.31 -5.34 9.60
C HIS A 138 -12.53 -6.43 8.88
N ILE A 139 -11.34 -6.11 8.39
CA ILE A 139 -10.45 -7.09 7.75
C ILE A 139 -9.55 -7.69 8.83
N PRO A 140 -9.74 -8.98 9.20
CA PRO A 140 -8.97 -9.58 10.28
C PRO A 140 -7.50 -9.68 9.87
N ASN A 141 -6.64 -9.03 10.65
CA ASN A 141 -5.19 -9.15 10.51
C ASN A 141 -4.73 -10.47 11.14
N THR A 142 -5.08 -11.60 10.52
CA THR A 142 -4.54 -12.90 10.94
C THR A 142 -3.08 -12.94 10.53
N GLU A 143 -2.16 -12.81 11.49
CA GLU A 143 -0.76 -13.16 11.27
C GLU A 143 -0.73 -14.53 10.55
N SER A 144 0.03 -14.62 9.45
CA SER A 144 0.17 -15.90 8.78
C SER A 144 0.69 -16.92 9.79
N ILE A 145 0.17 -18.15 9.81
CA ILE A 145 0.70 -19.22 10.67
C ILE A 145 2.22 -19.36 10.43
N THR A 146 2.67 -19.15 9.20
CA THR A 146 4.09 -19.10 8.83
C THR A 146 4.86 -17.99 9.55
N SER A 147 4.29 -16.78 9.71
CA SER A 147 4.95 -15.70 10.46
C SER A 147 5.04 -15.99 11.96
N ILE A 148 4.01 -16.63 12.52
CA ILE A 148 4.02 -17.07 13.92
C ILE A 148 5.10 -18.14 14.12
N LEU A 149 5.18 -19.12 13.22
CA LEU A 149 6.17 -20.20 13.27
C LEU A 149 7.60 -19.68 13.12
N ILE A 150 7.87 -18.79 12.15
CA ILE A 150 9.19 -18.18 11.95
C ILE A 150 9.61 -17.38 13.20
N ARG A 151 8.70 -16.61 13.79
CA ARG A 151 9.01 -15.83 14.99
C ARG A 151 9.36 -16.76 16.17
N ARG A 152 8.61 -17.86 16.34
CA ARG A 152 8.88 -18.86 17.39
C ARG A 152 10.22 -19.56 17.18
N THR A 153 10.56 -19.96 15.96
CA THR A 153 11.83 -20.65 15.69
C THR A 153 13.04 -19.72 15.89
N VAL A 154 12.94 -18.46 15.45
CA VAL A 154 13.99 -17.46 15.68
C VAL A 154 14.18 -17.18 17.18
N THR A 155 13.08 -17.07 17.93
CA THR A 155 13.14 -16.84 19.39
C THR A 155 13.74 -18.05 20.11
N ALA A 156 13.34 -19.27 19.75
CA ALA A 156 13.88 -20.50 20.35
C ALA A 156 15.38 -20.67 20.05
N ALA A 157 15.82 -20.40 18.82
CA ALA A 157 17.24 -20.45 18.44
C ALA A 157 18.08 -19.39 19.18
N GLY A 158 17.54 -18.18 19.34
CA GLY A 158 18.19 -17.12 20.11
C GLY A 158 18.38 -17.51 21.58
N ASN A 159 17.33 -18.05 22.21
CA ASN A 159 17.39 -18.50 23.61
C ASN A 159 18.38 -19.66 23.81
N ALA A 160 18.43 -20.61 22.87
CA ALA A 160 19.35 -21.76 22.93
C ALA A 160 20.82 -21.35 22.76
N LEU A 161 21.10 -20.36 21.91
CA LEU A 161 22.45 -19.81 21.76
C LEU A 161 22.88 -19.04 23.01
N GLN A 162 21.95 -18.34 23.65
CA GLN A 162 22.21 -17.60 24.88
C GLN A 162 22.49 -18.56 26.05
N SER A 163 21.72 -19.64 26.20
CA SER A 163 21.98 -20.66 27.22
C SER A 163 23.33 -21.37 27.01
N TRP A 164 23.69 -21.67 25.77
CA TRP A 164 24.99 -22.27 25.44
C TRP A 164 26.16 -21.32 25.77
N ALA A 165 26.01 -20.02 25.48
CA ALA A 165 27.03 -19.02 25.80
C ALA A 165 27.20 -18.78 27.32
N GLU A 166 26.15 -18.97 28.11
CA GLU A 166 26.22 -18.93 29.57
C GLU A 166 26.86 -20.19 30.17
N GLU A 167 26.69 -21.35 29.53
CA GLU A 167 27.28 -22.62 29.94
C GLU A 167 28.81 -22.67 29.72
N GLN A 168 29.31 -21.97 28.69
CA GLN A 168 30.74 -21.83 28.38
C GLN A 168 31.48 -20.80 29.27
N LYS A 169 30.77 -20.08 30.15
CA LYS A 169 31.33 -19.07 31.06
C LYS A 169 31.51 -19.55 32.51
N LYS A 170 31.14 -20.80 32.82
CA LYS A 170 31.41 -21.46 34.10
C LYS A 170 32.65 -22.35 34.00
#